data_AF-A0A661URY5-F1
#
_entry.id   AF-A0A661URY5-F1
#
_cell.length_a   1.000
_cell.length_b   1.000
_cell.length_c   1.000
_cell.angle_alpha   90.00
_cell.angle_beta   90.00
_cell.angle_gamma   90.00
#
_symmetry.space_group_name_H-M   'P 1'
#
loop_
_entity.id
_entity.type
_entity.pdbx_description
1 polymer ?
#
loop_
_entity_poly.entity_id
_entity_poly.type
_entity_poly.pdbx_seq_one_letter_code
_entity_poly.pdbx_strand_id
1 'polypeptide(L)'
;MAKQKRTAINPRRDEDYPGWYQEVVKAADMAENSDVRGCMVIKPWGYAIWENIQKNLDIMFKDTGHVNAYFPLFIPKSFFEKEAAHVE
;
A
#
# COMPACT_ATOMS: atom_id res chain seq x y z
N MET A 1 25.44 -10.19 31.51
CA MET A 1 24.33 -10.19 30.54
C MET A 1 24.89 -9.82 29.17
N ALA A 2 24.63 -10.61 28.13
CA ALA A 2 25.18 -10.35 26.80
C ALA A 2 24.70 -8.99 26.28
N LYS A 3 25.62 -8.18 25.74
CA LYS A 3 25.33 -6.85 25.20
C LYS A 3 24.41 -7.02 23.98
N GLN A 4 23.16 -6.57 24.09
CA GLN A 4 22.16 -6.72 23.02
C GLN A 4 22.67 -5.99 21.77
N LYS A 5 22.70 -6.70 20.63
CA LYS A 5 23.27 -6.19 19.37
C LYS A 5 22.37 -5.07 18.84
N ARG A 6 22.86 -3.82 18.83
CA ARG A 6 22.12 -2.66 18.30
C ARG A 6 21.85 -2.85 16.81
N THR A 7 20.58 -2.79 16.42
CA THR A 7 20.12 -2.78 15.03
C THR A 7 19.77 -1.36 14.58
N ALA A 8 19.76 -1.11 13.28
CA ALA A 8 19.40 0.20 12.72
C ALA A 8 17.92 0.54 12.95
N ILE A 9 17.08 -0.48 13.10
CA ILE A 9 15.64 -0.38 13.38
C ILE A 9 15.38 -0.84 14.82
N ASN A 10 14.57 -0.08 15.55
CA ASN A 10 14.08 -0.41 16.89
C ASN A 10 12.60 0.01 17.00
N PRO A 11 11.68 -0.83 17.50
CA PRO A 11 11.87 -2.13 18.17
C PRO A 11 12.27 -3.25 17.22
N ARG A 12 12.63 -4.44 17.74
CA ARG A 12 12.85 -5.62 16.88
C ARG A 12 11.51 -6.20 16.42
N ARG A 13 11.54 -6.87 15.27
CA ARG A 13 10.37 -7.49 14.63
C ARG A 13 9.60 -8.45 15.54
N ASP A 14 10.30 -9.22 16.36
CA ASP A 14 9.78 -10.21 17.31
C ASP A 14 9.28 -9.60 18.63
N GLU A 15 9.62 -8.33 18.90
CA GLU A 15 9.25 -7.63 20.14
C GLU A 15 7.97 -6.79 19.94
N ASP A 16 7.92 -6.01 18.86
CA ASP A 16 6.77 -5.21 18.47
C ASP A 16 6.75 -5.08 16.95
N TYR A 17 5.97 -5.96 16.30
CA TYR A 17 5.87 -6.01 14.85
C TYR A 17 5.24 -4.74 14.25
N PRO A 18 4.10 -4.21 14.76
CA PRO A 18 3.55 -2.95 14.27
C PRO A 18 4.55 -1.78 14.32
N GLY A 19 5.23 -1.58 15.46
CA GLY A 19 6.22 -0.51 15.61
C GLY A 19 7.42 -0.70 14.70
N TRP A 20 7.95 -1.93 14.64
CA TRP A 20 9.04 -2.28 13.75
C TRP A 20 8.72 -2.01 12.27
N TYR A 21 7.51 -2.37 11.81
CA TYR A 21 7.09 -2.17 10.42
C TYR A 21 7.09 -0.69 10.04
N GLN A 22 6.56 0.18 10.90
CA GLN A 22 6.54 1.62 10.66
C GLN A 22 7.96 2.19 10.58
N GLU A 23 8.85 1.75 11.48
CA GLU A 23 10.25 2.19 11.46
C GLU A 23 11.02 1.69 10.23
N VAL A 24 10.73 0.47 9.74
CA VAL A 24 11.31 -0.01 8.47
C VAL A 24 10.86 0.85 7.29
N VAL A 25 9.55 1.08 7.14
CA VAL A 25 8.98 1.86 6.03
C VAL A 25 9.55 3.28 6.01
N LYS A 26 9.66 3.90 7.20
CA LYS A 26 10.22 5.23 7.38
C LYS A 26 11.72 5.27 7.10
N ALA A 27 12.50 4.35 7.68
CA ALA A 27 13.95 4.32 7.50
C ALA A 27 14.37 4.00 6.06
N ALA A 28 13.53 3.27 5.32
CA ALA A 28 13.72 3.00 3.90
C ALA A 28 13.21 4.13 2.99
N ASP A 29 12.69 5.23 3.54
CA ASP A 29 12.14 6.37 2.80
C ASP A 29 11.00 6.00 1.83
N MET A 30 10.17 5.02 2.21
CA MET A 30 9.13 4.47 1.33
C MET A 30 7.80 5.20 1.42
N ALA A 31 7.37 5.57 2.64
CA ALA A 31 6.11 6.27 2.88
C ALA A 31 6.15 7.03 4.20
N GLU A 32 5.28 8.02 4.32
CA GLU A 32 5.07 8.81 5.54
C GLU A 32 3.58 9.03 5.80
N ASN A 33 3.24 9.33 7.06
CA ASN A 33 1.86 9.63 7.43
C ASN A 33 1.42 10.94 6.80
N SER A 34 0.18 10.99 6.30
CA SER A 34 -0.44 12.23 5.84
C SER A 34 -1.24 12.88 6.97
N ASP A 35 -1.61 14.15 6.78
CA ASP A 35 -2.53 14.87 7.70
C ASP A 35 -3.95 14.29 7.68
N VAL A 36 -4.30 13.50 6.66
CA VAL A 36 -5.60 12.82 6.57
C VAL A 36 -5.50 11.47 7.26
N ARG A 37 -6.33 11.27 8.29
CA ARG A 37 -6.39 10.01 9.04
C ARG A 37 -6.67 8.84 8.10
N GLY A 38 -5.84 7.81 8.19
CA GLY A 38 -5.95 6.60 7.36
C GLY A 38 -5.29 6.72 5.99
N CYS A 39 -4.68 7.86 5.67
CA CYS A 39 -3.94 8.07 4.43
C CYS A 39 -2.44 8.22 4.68
N MET A 40 -1.66 7.81 3.69
CA MET A 40 -0.19 7.92 3.69
C MET A 40 0.27 8.56 2.39
N VAL A 41 1.38 9.30 2.46
CA VAL A 41 2.10 9.76 1.28
C VAL A 41 3.12 8.67 0.93
N ILE A 42 2.93 8.03 -0.22
CA ILE A 42 3.91 7.06 -0.74
C ILE A 42 4.99 7.83 -1.48
N LYS A 43 6.23 7.72 -1.00
CA LYS A 43 7.40 8.44 -1.53
C LYS A 43 7.91 7.76 -2.81
N PRO A 44 8.78 8.42 -3.62
CA PRO A 44 9.24 7.86 -4.88
C PRO A 44 9.82 6.44 -4.77
N TRP A 45 10.58 6.15 -3.71
CA TRP A 45 11.14 4.82 -3.51
C TRP A 45 10.07 3.75 -3.27
N GLY A 46 9.03 4.06 -2.49
CA GLY A 46 7.89 3.17 -2.29
C GLY A 46 7.02 3.04 -3.54
N TYR A 47 6.80 4.15 -4.25
CA TYR A 47 5.95 4.19 -5.44
C TYR A 47 6.58 3.45 -6.62
N ALA A 48 7.91 3.46 -6.76
CA ALA A 48 8.62 2.70 -7.79
C ALA A 48 8.34 1.18 -7.72
N ILE A 49 8.11 0.64 -6.51
CA ILE A 49 7.68 -0.75 -6.34
C ILE A 49 6.30 -0.97 -6.97
N TRP A 50 5.37 -0.06 -6.74
CA TRP A 50 4.04 -0.10 -7.34
C TRP A 50 4.11 0.02 -8.87
N GLU A 51 4.90 0.95 -9.40
CA GLU A 51 5.09 1.10 -10.86
C GLU A 51 5.63 -0.19 -11.50
N ASN A 52 6.55 -0.88 -10.83
CA ASN A 52 7.07 -2.17 -11.28
C ASN A 52 5.97 -3.25 -11.28
N ILE A 53 5.16 -3.32 -10.22
CA ILE A 53 4.03 -4.26 -10.15
C ILE A 53 3.03 -3.98 -11.27
N GLN A 54 2.61 -2.71 -11.39
CA GLN A 54 1.66 -2.26 -12.39
C GLN A 54 2.13 -2.60 -13.81
N LYS A 55 3.39 -2.28 -14.15
CA LYS A 55 3.96 -2.55 -15.47
C LYS A 55 3.95 -4.04 -15.81
N ASN A 56 4.37 -4.90 -14.88
CA ASN A 56 4.42 -6.34 -15.14
C ASN A 56 3.01 -6.93 -15.30
N LEU A 57 2.07 -6.55 -14.43
CA LEU A 57 0.69 -7.04 -14.51
C LEU A 57 -0.03 -6.55 -15.77
N ASP A 58 0.17 -5.29 -16.15
CA ASP A 58 -0.43 -4.70 -17.36
C ASP A 58 -0.02 -5.46 -18.63
N ILE A 59 1.24 -5.88 -18.72
CA ILE A 59 1.72 -6.74 -19.82
C ILE A 59 0.96 -8.08 -19.82
N MET A 60 0.91 -8.75 -18.67
CA MET A 60 0.25 -10.05 -18.54
C MET A 60 -1.25 -10.00 -18.89
N PHE A 61 -1.94 -8.91 -18.55
CA PHE A 61 -3.35 -8.72 -18.92
C PHE A 61 -3.52 -8.48 -20.42
N LYS A 62 -2.62 -7.71 -21.03
CA LYS A 62 -2.65 -7.47 -22.49
C LYS A 62 -2.36 -8.73 -23.28
N ASP A 63 -1.48 -9.61 -22.79
CA ASP A 63 -1.20 -10.90 -23.43
C ASP A 63 -2.43 -11.83 -23.49
N THR A 64 -3.41 -11.61 -22.61
CA THR A 64 -4.68 -12.34 -22.59
C THR A 64 -5.84 -11.59 -23.28
N GLY A 65 -5.54 -10.49 -23.97
CA GLY A 65 -6.50 -9.71 -24.76
C GLY A 65 -7.28 -8.66 -23.98
N HIS A 66 -6.93 -8.38 -22.72
CA HIS A 66 -7.60 -7.34 -21.93
C HIS A 66 -7.19 -5.94 -22.42
N VAL A 67 -8.12 -5.00 -22.27
CA VAL A 67 -7.93 -3.59 -22.61
C VAL A 67 -8.27 -2.74 -21.40
N ASN A 68 -7.37 -1.83 -21.02
CA ASN A 68 -7.60 -0.91 -19.91
C ASN A 68 -8.71 0.09 -20.24
N ALA A 69 -9.55 0.37 -19.25
CA ALA A 69 -10.57 1.41 -19.30
C ALA A 69 -10.46 2.28 -18.05
N TYR A 70 -10.90 3.53 -18.14
CA TYR A 70 -10.96 4.46 -17.01
C TYR A 70 -12.38 4.95 -16.83
N PHE A 71 -12.95 4.67 -15.66
CA PHE A 71 -14.29 5.08 -15.27
C PHE A 71 -14.22 6.26 -14.28
N PRO A 72 -15.29 7.06 -14.17
CA PRO A 72 -15.35 8.12 -13.16
C PRO A 72 -15.23 7.57 -11.74
N LEU A 73 -14.44 8.26 -10.90
CA LEU A 73 -14.32 7.93 -9.47
C LEU A 73 -15.63 8.16 -8.71
N PHE A 74 -16.41 9.16 -9.12
CA PHE A 74 -17.69 9.48 -8.50
C PHE A 74 -18.83 8.81 -9.28
N ILE A 75 -19.70 8.09 -8.58
CA ILE A 75 -20.92 7.51 -9.13
C ILE A 75 -22.15 8.01 -8.33
N PRO A 76 -23.35 8.06 -8.95
CA PRO A 76 -24.57 8.42 -8.24
C PRO A 76 -24.86 7.45 -7.09
N LYS A 77 -25.36 7.97 -5.96
CA LYS A 77 -25.74 7.16 -4.79
C LYS A 77 -26.71 6.02 -5.14
N SER A 78 -27.64 6.28 -6.05
CA SER A 78 -28.61 5.28 -6.52
C SER A 78 -27.97 4.06 -7.20
N PHE A 79 -26.72 4.14 -7.63
CA PHE A 79 -25.97 2.99 -8.17
C PHE A 79 -25.27 2.21 -7.06
N PHE A 80 -24.77 2.88 -6.02
CA PHE A 80 -24.26 2.22 -4.81
C PHE A 80 -25.34 1.40 -4.09
N GLU A 81 -26.57 1.93 -4.02
CA GLU A 81 -27.70 1.28 -3.32
C GLU A 81 -28.15 -0.04 -3.97
N LYS A 82 -27.74 -0.32 -5.21
CA LYS A 82 -28.06 -1.58 -5.90
C LYS A 82 -27.22 -2.76 -5.41
N GLU A 83 -26.01 -2.52 -4.90
CA GLU A 83 -25.11 -3.53 -4.33
C GLU A 83 -25.45 -3.88 -2.86
N ALA A 84 -26.34 -3.09 -2.22
CA ALA A 84 -26.72 -3.30 -0.83
C ALA A 84 -27.44 -4.65 -0.59
N ALA A 85 -27.97 -5.28 -1.64
CA ALA A 85 -28.53 -6.62 -1.58
C ALA A 85 -27.47 -7.75 -1.50
N HIS A 86 -26.17 -7.43 -1.57
CA HIS A 86 -25.06 -8.39 -1.55
C HIS A 86 -24.20 -8.30 -0.29
N VAL A 87 -24.61 -7.48 0.68
CA VAL A 87 -23.94 -7.31 1.97
C VAL A 87 -24.88 -7.76 3.08
N GLU A 88 -24.68 -9.00 3.57
CA GLU A 88 -25.08 -9.45 4.92
C GLU A 88 -23.84 -9.52 5.81
#